data_AF-A0A1S3DGT6-F1
#
_entry.id   AF-A0A1S3DGT6-F1
#
_cell.length_a   1.000
_cell.length_b   1.000
_cell.length_c   1.000
_cell.angle_alpha   90.00
_cell.angle_beta   90.00
_cell.angle_gamma   90.00
#
_symmetry.space_group_name_H-M   'P 1'
#
loop_
_entity.id
_entity.type
_entity.pdbx_description
1 polymer ?
#
loop_
_entity_poly.entity_id
_entity_poly.type
_entity_poly.pdbx_seq_one_letter_code
_entity_poly.pdbx_strand_id
1 'polypeptide(L)'
;MLKTMEHECKEKFIVFPNPERIDKVQESMENLEDVIRERNVAYFQLETTHTGERPAELIDNAFGLKEVYTKSEYDVPKELNKEWQKNNPVIDNRTLAVKKFLVLLKEKLLKKEYAKMKNEEKEVAQIFATYKDVDVEAVQEKYPDVDVEEVRQSDKARGNWAP
;
A
#
# COMPACT_ATOMS: atom_id res chain seq x y z
N MET A 1 -14.43 -25.04 -14.52
CA MET A 1 -14.05 -26.46 -14.38
C MET A 1 -13.16 -26.71 -13.15
N LEU A 2 -12.03 -25.99 -12.97
CA LEU A 2 -11.22 -26.19 -11.75
C LEU A 2 -11.95 -25.73 -10.47
N LYS A 3 -12.55 -24.53 -10.47
CA LYS A 3 -13.36 -24.04 -9.33
C LYS A 3 -14.57 -24.93 -9.00
N THR A 4 -15.20 -25.53 -10.01
CA THR A 4 -16.33 -26.47 -9.81
C THR A 4 -15.85 -27.77 -9.18
N MET A 5 -14.70 -28.29 -9.61
CA MET A 5 -14.09 -29.47 -9.02
C MET A 5 -13.57 -29.21 -7.61
N GLU A 6 -13.02 -28.02 -7.35
CA GLU A 6 -12.62 -27.57 -6.01
C GLU A 6 -13.81 -27.55 -5.05
N HIS A 7 -14.95 -27.00 -5.51
CA HIS A 7 -16.18 -27.02 -4.74
C HIS A 7 -16.66 -28.45 -4.44
N GLU A 8 -16.70 -29.33 -5.43
CA GLU A 8 -17.07 -30.75 -5.25
C GLU A 8 -16.13 -31.50 -4.31
N CYS A 9 -14.82 -31.24 -4.38
CA CYS A 9 -13.83 -31.81 -3.46
C CYS A 9 -14.07 -31.32 -2.01
N LYS A 10 -14.39 -30.04 -1.83
CA LYS A 10 -14.75 -29.47 -0.52
C LYS A 10 -16.03 -30.10 0.04
N GLU A 11 -17.08 -30.22 -0.77
CA GLU A 11 -18.36 -30.86 -0.38
C GLU A 11 -18.16 -32.33 0.02
N LYS A 12 -17.30 -33.06 -0.70
CA LYS A 12 -16.99 -34.46 -0.42
C LYS A 12 -15.91 -34.67 0.64
N PHE A 13 -15.36 -33.60 1.21
CA PHE A 13 -14.22 -33.63 2.14
C PHE A 13 -13.00 -34.39 1.60
N ILE A 14 -12.76 -34.30 0.28
CA ILE A 14 -11.60 -34.91 -0.40
C ILE A 14 -10.60 -33.81 -0.74
N VAL A 15 -9.30 -34.12 -0.60
CA VAL A 15 -8.23 -33.20 -1.01
C VAL A 15 -8.27 -33.00 -2.52
N PHE A 16 -8.12 -31.75 -2.97
CA PHE A 16 -8.06 -31.46 -4.39
C PHE A 16 -6.81 -32.10 -5.02
N PRO A 17 -6.94 -32.89 -6.10
CA PRO A 17 -5.84 -33.67 -6.66
C PRO A 17 -4.58 -32.89 -7.08
N ASN A 18 -4.71 -31.64 -7.54
CA ASN A 18 -3.55 -30.82 -7.92
C ASN A 18 -3.88 -29.31 -7.79
N PRO A 19 -3.78 -28.73 -6.58
CA PRO A 19 -4.22 -27.37 -6.30
C PRO A 19 -3.41 -26.30 -7.03
N GLU A 20 -2.11 -26.55 -7.27
CA GLU A 20 -1.23 -25.63 -8.01
C GLU A 20 -1.75 -25.27 -9.41
N ARG A 21 -2.61 -26.13 -10.01
CA ARG A 21 -3.21 -25.83 -11.31
C ARG A 21 -4.12 -24.61 -11.27
N ILE A 22 -4.78 -24.34 -10.14
CA ILE A 22 -5.63 -23.16 -9.99
C ILE A 22 -4.75 -21.92 -10.02
N ASP A 23 -3.66 -21.92 -9.26
CA ASP A 23 -2.72 -20.81 -9.16
C ASP A 23 -2.05 -20.53 -10.51
N LYS A 24 -1.55 -21.57 -11.20
CA LYS A 24 -0.93 -21.43 -12.53
C LYS A 24 -1.88 -20.89 -13.60
N VAL A 25 -3.15 -21.32 -13.55
CA VAL A 25 -4.17 -20.79 -14.48
C VAL A 25 -4.51 -19.35 -14.12
N GLN A 26 -4.61 -19.00 -12.84
CA GLN A 26 -4.84 -17.62 -12.41
C GLN A 26 -3.70 -16.71 -12.87
N GLU A 27 -2.45 -17.07 -12.60
CA GLU A 27 -1.26 -16.34 -13.06
C GLU A 27 -1.26 -16.17 -14.59
N SER A 28 -1.59 -17.23 -15.33
CA SER A 28 -1.68 -17.16 -16.80
C SER A 28 -2.79 -16.21 -17.27
N MET A 29 -3.92 -16.15 -16.57
CA MET A 29 -5.02 -15.25 -16.91
C MET A 29 -4.68 -13.79 -16.58
N GLU A 30 -4.00 -13.53 -15.45
CA GLU A 30 -3.50 -12.20 -15.07
C GLU A 30 -2.48 -11.69 -16.10
N ASN A 31 -1.50 -12.53 -16.47
CA ASN A 31 -0.51 -12.20 -17.50
C ASN A 31 -1.16 -11.86 -18.86
N LEU A 32 -2.21 -12.61 -19.25
CA LEU A 32 -2.94 -12.31 -20.48
C LEU A 32 -3.69 -10.98 -20.41
N GLU A 33 -4.31 -10.67 -19.26
CA GLU A 33 -4.97 -9.38 -19.04
C GLU A 33 -3.98 -8.22 -19.11
N ASP A 34 -2.81 -8.36 -18.49
CA ASP A 34 -1.78 -7.33 -18.48
C ASP A 34 -1.26 -7.02 -19.88
N VAL A 35 -0.96 -8.04 -20.70
CA VAL A 35 -0.55 -7.85 -22.10
C VAL A 35 -1.62 -7.13 -22.92
N ILE A 36 -2.90 -7.44 -22.68
CA ILE A 36 -4.01 -6.77 -23.36
C ILE A 36 -4.12 -5.31 -22.88
N ARG A 37 -3.98 -5.06 -21.57
CA ARG A 37 -4.04 -3.72 -20.98
C ARG A 37 -2.90 -2.85 -21.52
N GLU A 38 -1.67 -3.36 -21.55
CA GLU A 38 -0.51 -2.67 -22.12
C GLU A 38 -0.73 -2.24 -23.58
N ARG A 39 -1.27 -3.15 -24.40
CA ARG A 39 -1.58 -2.85 -25.81
C ARG A 39 -2.66 -1.78 -25.94
N ASN A 40 -3.71 -1.87 -25.14
CA ASN A 40 -4.79 -0.88 -25.15
C ASN A 40 -4.27 0.49 -24.72
N VAL A 41 -3.51 0.56 -23.64
CA VAL A 41 -2.90 1.81 -23.15
C VAL A 41 -2.01 2.43 -24.23
N ALA A 42 -1.15 1.64 -24.87
CA ALA A 42 -0.29 2.11 -25.95
C ALA A 42 -1.11 2.66 -27.14
N TYR A 43 -2.17 1.96 -27.53
CA TYR A 43 -3.06 2.41 -28.61
C TYR A 43 -3.73 3.74 -28.27
N PHE A 44 -4.37 3.86 -27.10
CA PHE A 44 -5.09 5.08 -26.72
C PHE A 44 -4.15 6.28 -26.48
N GLN A 45 -2.94 6.05 -25.98
CA GLN A 45 -1.94 7.10 -25.82
C GLN A 45 -1.50 7.70 -27.16
N LEU A 46 -1.41 6.87 -28.21
CA LEU A 46 -1.03 7.33 -29.55
C LEU A 46 -2.19 8.05 -30.26
N GLU A 47 -3.41 7.53 -30.16
CA GLU A 47 -4.57 8.05 -30.90
C GLU A 47 -5.24 9.24 -30.21
N THR A 48 -5.34 9.24 -28.87
CA THR A 48 -6.17 10.21 -28.15
C THR A 48 -5.50 10.76 -26.88
N THR A 49 -4.19 10.53 -26.73
CA THR A 49 -3.31 11.05 -25.65
C THR A 49 -3.70 10.66 -24.21
N HIS A 50 -4.72 9.82 -24.02
CA HIS A 50 -5.13 9.29 -22.73
C HIS A 50 -4.93 7.77 -22.68
N THR A 51 -4.99 7.18 -21.48
CA THR A 51 -4.67 5.75 -21.27
C THR A 51 -5.79 4.79 -21.66
N GLY A 52 -7.01 5.28 -21.94
CA GLY A 52 -8.19 4.45 -22.20
C GLY A 52 -8.75 3.73 -20.97
N GLU A 53 -8.11 3.90 -19.81
CA GLU A 53 -8.63 3.43 -18.53
C GLU A 53 -9.70 4.37 -17.98
N ARG A 54 -10.40 3.90 -16.96
CA ARG A 54 -11.44 4.68 -16.29
C ARG A 54 -10.86 6.01 -15.78
N PRO A 55 -11.42 7.16 -16.18
CA PRO A 55 -10.85 8.45 -15.81
C PRO A 55 -10.96 8.67 -14.31
N ALA A 56 -9.85 9.10 -13.71
CA ALA A 56 -9.74 9.39 -12.28
C ALA A 56 -9.18 10.79 -12.04
N GLU A 57 -9.64 11.44 -10.96
CA GLU A 57 -9.22 12.78 -10.57
C GLU A 57 -8.84 12.81 -9.09
N LEU A 58 -7.85 13.62 -8.74
CA LEU A 58 -7.52 13.89 -7.34
C LEU A 58 -8.51 14.91 -6.78
N ILE A 59 -9.36 14.47 -5.85
CA ILE A 59 -10.38 15.28 -5.21
C ILE A 59 -10.15 15.26 -3.69
N ASP A 60 -10.46 16.37 -3.03
CA ASP A 60 -10.48 16.41 -1.57
C ASP A 60 -11.78 15.79 -1.05
N ASN A 61 -11.66 14.75 -0.23
CA ASN A 61 -12.79 14.13 0.47
C ASN A 61 -13.33 15.08 1.56
N ALA A 62 -14.47 14.74 2.18
CA ALA A 62 -15.11 15.46 3.28
C ALA A 62 -14.16 15.82 4.44
N PHE A 63 -13.11 15.03 4.67
CA PHE A 63 -12.12 15.30 5.71
C PHE A 63 -10.95 16.19 5.26
N GLY A 64 -10.99 16.72 4.04
CA GLY A 64 -9.91 17.50 3.42
C GLY A 64 -8.68 16.67 3.04
N LEU A 65 -8.85 15.35 2.88
CA LEU A 65 -7.79 14.43 2.44
C LEU A 65 -7.90 14.21 0.93
N LYS A 66 -6.76 14.21 0.24
CA LYS A 66 -6.71 13.91 -1.20
C LYS A 66 -7.01 12.44 -1.44
N GLU A 67 -8.00 12.18 -2.27
CA GLU A 67 -8.43 10.85 -2.70
C GLU A 67 -8.49 10.79 -4.22
N VAL A 68 -8.20 9.62 -4.79
CA VAL A 68 -8.34 9.37 -6.22
C VAL A 68 -9.80 8.99 -6.48
N TYR A 69 -10.57 9.93 -7.01
CA TYR A 69 -11.97 9.72 -7.38
C TYR A 69 -12.06 9.13 -8.79
N THR A 70 -12.62 7.93 -8.90
CA THR A 70 -12.89 7.29 -10.19
C THR A 70 -14.26 7.71 -10.71
N LYS A 71 -14.32 8.30 -11.91
CA LYS A 71 -15.58 8.81 -12.47
C LYS A 71 -16.47 7.68 -12.94
N SER A 72 -17.76 7.77 -12.66
CA SER A 72 -18.78 6.87 -13.23
C SER A 72 -19.56 7.58 -14.33
N GLU A 73 -20.17 6.80 -15.21
CA GLU A 73 -21.15 7.30 -16.18
C GLU A 73 -22.48 7.59 -15.47
N TYR A 74 -23.13 8.68 -15.85
CA TYR A 74 -24.41 9.13 -15.32
C TYR A 74 -25.27 9.66 -16.46
N ASP A 75 -26.60 9.44 -16.38
CA ASP A 75 -27.55 9.89 -17.40
C ASP A 75 -27.71 11.42 -17.43
N VAL A 76 -27.44 12.09 -16.29
CA VAL A 76 -27.60 13.54 -16.13
C VAL A 76 -26.29 14.19 -15.71
N PRO A 77 -26.08 15.47 -16.07
CA PRO A 77 -24.95 16.26 -15.58
C PRO A 77 -24.84 16.32 -14.06
N LYS A 78 -23.61 16.55 -13.59
CA LYS A 78 -23.23 16.60 -12.18
C LYS A 78 -24.02 17.65 -11.37
N GLU A 79 -24.42 18.74 -12.00
CA GLU A 79 -25.20 19.82 -11.34
C GLU A 79 -26.65 19.40 -11.07
N LEU A 80 -27.20 18.45 -11.84
CA LEU A 80 -28.58 17.99 -11.71
C LEU A 80 -28.69 16.71 -10.88
N ASN A 81 -27.61 15.94 -10.75
CA ASN A 81 -27.59 14.69 -10.01
C ASN A 81 -27.55 14.91 -8.49
N LYS A 82 -28.73 14.88 -7.85
CA LYS A 82 -28.88 15.03 -6.39
C LYS A 82 -28.20 13.93 -5.59
N GLU A 83 -28.21 12.69 -6.09
CA GLU A 83 -27.56 11.57 -5.41
C GLU A 83 -26.05 11.72 -5.41
N TRP A 84 -25.48 12.12 -6.55
CA TRP A 84 -24.05 12.39 -6.68
C TRP A 84 -23.63 13.52 -5.73
N GLN A 85 -24.38 14.63 -5.68
CA GLN A 85 -24.09 15.77 -4.81
C GLN A 85 -24.19 15.44 -3.32
N LYS A 86 -25.15 14.58 -2.96
CA LYS A 86 -25.31 14.11 -1.58
C LYS A 86 -24.12 13.25 -1.14
N ASN A 87 -23.62 12.40 -2.02
CA ASN A 87 -22.51 11.49 -1.72
C ASN A 87 -21.14 12.18 -1.81
N ASN A 88 -21.02 13.23 -2.61
CA ASN A 88 -19.80 14.02 -2.79
C ASN A 88 -20.04 15.48 -2.37
N PRO A 89 -20.31 15.75 -1.07
CA PRO A 89 -20.49 17.11 -0.62
C PRO A 89 -19.17 17.87 -0.83
N VAL A 90 -19.24 18.99 -1.54
CA VAL A 90 -18.10 19.91 -1.67
C VAL A 90 -17.86 20.52 -0.30
N ILE A 91 -16.90 19.97 0.44
CA ILE A 91 -16.50 20.53 1.73
C ILE A 91 -15.47 21.62 1.49
N ASP A 92 -15.76 22.81 2.01
CA ASP A 92 -14.76 23.87 2.03
C ASP A 92 -13.69 23.51 3.06
N ASN A 93 -12.52 23.08 2.55
CA ASN A 93 -11.31 22.81 3.31
C ASN A 93 -10.81 24.02 4.13
N ARG A 94 -11.46 25.18 4.00
CA ARG A 94 -11.21 26.36 4.81
C ARG A 94 -11.81 26.28 6.22
N THR A 95 -12.71 25.33 6.49
CA THR A 95 -13.36 25.18 7.80
C THR A 95 -12.33 24.92 8.90
N LEU A 96 -12.44 25.63 10.02
CA LEU A 96 -11.47 25.56 11.12
C LEU A 96 -11.34 24.13 11.71
N ALA A 97 -12.46 23.38 11.75
CA ALA A 97 -12.48 22.00 12.23
C ALA A 97 -11.64 21.06 11.36
N VAL A 98 -11.79 21.15 10.03
CA VAL A 98 -11.03 20.34 9.06
C VAL A 98 -9.54 20.68 9.13
N LYS A 99 -9.18 21.97 9.16
CA LYS A 99 -7.79 22.40 9.32
C LYS A 99 -7.14 21.85 10.59
N LYS A 100 -7.84 21.94 11.73
CA LYS A 100 -7.35 21.40 13.01
C LYS A 100 -7.16 19.88 12.92
N PHE A 101 -8.11 19.17 12.31
CA PHE A 101 -8.00 17.73 12.08
C PHE A 101 -6.76 17.36 11.25
N LEU A 102 -6.53 18.07 10.13
CA LEU A 102 -5.38 17.82 9.25
C LEU A 102 -4.03 18.06 9.96
N VAL A 103 -3.93 19.10 10.78
CA VAL A 103 -2.73 19.37 11.59
C VAL A 103 -2.48 18.22 12.58
N LEU A 104 -3.51 17.82 13.34
CA LEU A 104 -3.40 16.72 14.30
C LEU A 104 -3.06 15.38 13.63
N LEU A 105 -3.61 15.13 12.43
CA LEU A 105 -3.29 13.95 11.64
C LEU A 105 -1.81 13.96 11.24
N LYS A 106 -1.30 15.09 10.74
CA LYS A 106 0.11 15.25 10.39
C LYS A 106 1.03 15.01 11.59
N GLU A 107 0.72 15.62 12.74
CA GLU A 107 1.47 15.40 13.99
C GLU A 107 1.46 13.92 14.40
N LYS A 108 0.33 13.25 14.27
CA LYS A 108 0.21 11.82 14.57
C LYS A 108 1.06 10.95 13.64
N LEU A 109 1.09 11.25 12.34
CA LEU A 109 1.92 10.53 11.37
C LEU A 109 3.41 10.73 11.66
N LEU A 110 3.83 11.97 11.91
CA LEU A 110 5.22 12.27 12.29
C LEU A 110 5.64 11.54 13.58
N LYS A 111 4.76 11.48 14.59
CA LYS A 111 5.04 10.72 15.82
C LYS A 111 5.17 9.22 15.55
N LYS A 112 4.38 8.66 14.63
CA LYS A 112 4.49 7.25 14.23
C LYS A 112 5.79 6.96 13.49
N GLU A 113 6.17 7.82 12.55
CA GLU A 113 7.44 7.71 11.82
C GLU A 113 8.62 7.77 12.78
N TYR A 114 8.65 8.77 13.67
CA TYR A 114 9.69 8.89 14.69
C TYR A 114 9.77 7.66 15.62
N ALA A 115 8.61 7.13 16.04
CA ALA A 115 8.56 5.92 16.86
C ALA A 115 9.06 4.69 16.10
N LYS A 116 8.78 4.57 14.79
CA LYS A 116 9.30 3.50 13.92
C LYS A 116 10.82 3.57 13.86
N MET A 117 11.38 4.74 13.54
CA MET A 117 12.84 4.97 13.51
C MET A 117 13.50 4.59 14.84
N LYS A 118 12.92 5.02 15.95
CA LYS A 118 13.44 4.69 17.30
C LYS A 118 13.30 3.23 17.68
N ASN A 119 12.35 2.50 17.09
CA ASN A 119 12.22 1.07 17.30
C ASN A 119 13.24 0.30 16.44
N GLU A 120 13.44 0.71 15.19
CA GLU A 120 14.48 0.15 14.30
C GLU A 120 15.88 0.33 14.90
N GLU A 121 16.22 1.52 15.42
CA GLU A 121 17.47 1.75 16.15
C GLU A 121 17.63 0.80 17.36
N LYS A 122 16.54 0.50 18.07
CA LYS A 122 16.57 -0.43 19.21
C LYS A 122 16.74 -1.87 18.75
N GLU A 123 16.08 -2.27 17.68
CA GLU A 123 16.23 -3.60 17.07
C GLU A 123 17.68 -3.82 16.64
N VAL A 124 18.27 -2.84 15.93
CA VAL A 124 19.69 -2.86 15.54
C VAL A 124 20.59 -2.95 16.77
N ALA A 125 20.36 -2.13 17.81
CA ALA A 125 21.13 -2.21 19.05
C ALA A 125 20.99 -3.58 19.73
N GLN A 126 19.80 -4.17 19.71
CA GLN A 126 19.54 -5.50 20.28
C GLN A 126 20.22 -6.60 19.48
N ILE A 127 20.28 -6.50 18.14
CA ILE A 127 21.01 -7.45 17.29
C ILE A 127 22.50 -7.46 17.69
N PHE A 128 23.14 -6.29 17.79
CA PHE A 128 24.55 -6.20 18.23
C PHE A 128 24.76 -6.64 19.67
N ALA A 129 23.81 -6.37 20.57
CA ALA A 129 23.92 -6.82 21.96
C ALA A 129 23.79 -8.35 22.09
N THR A 130 22.99 -8.99 21.24
CA THR A 130 22.72 -10.44 21.27
C THR A 130 23.82 -11.23 20.56
N TYR A 131 24.28 -10.71 19.42
CA TYR A 131 25.20 -11.40 18.53
C TYR A 131 26.48 -10.57 18.37
N LYS A 132 27.62 -11.16 18.75
CA LYS A 132 28.93 -10.49 18.74
C LYS A 132 29.52 -10.33 17.34
N ASP A 133 29.34 -11.35 16.50
CA ASP A 133 29.93 -11.43 15.15
C ASP A 133 28.86 -11.18 14.07
N VAL A 134 28.20 -10.03 14.14
CA VAL A 134 27.20 -9.62 13.15
C VAL A 134 27.86 -8.89 12.01
N ASP A 135 27.52 -9.29 10.79
CA ASP A 135 27.90 -8.56 9.59
C ASP A 135 27.15 -7.23 9.51
N VAL A 136 27.90 -6.14 9.55
CA VAL A 136 27.39 -4.77 9.57
C VAL A 136 26.71 -4.43 8.24
N GLU A 137 27.23 -4.96 7.12
CA GLU A 137 26.69 -4.70 5.79
C GLU A 137 25.28 -5.28 5.65
N ALA A 138 25.10 -6.53 6.11
CA ALA A 138 23.80 -7.20 6.11
C ALA A 138 22.74 -6.53 7.01
N VAL A 139 23.17 -5.83 8.07
CA VAL A 139 22.25 -5.07 8.94
C VAL A 139 21.85 -3.75 8.28
N GLN A 140 22.79 -3.06 7.65
CA GLN A 140 22.51 -1.81 6.92
C GLN A 140 21.58 -2.04 5.73
N GLU A 141 21.72 -3.16 5.01
CA GLU A 141 20.80 -3.53 3.92
C GLU A 141 19.35 -3.70 4.41
N LYS A 142 19.17 -4.29 5.61
CA LYS A 142 17.85 -4.48 6.21
C LYS A 142 17.24 -3.21 6.79
N TYR A 143 18.08 -2.31 7.31
CA TYR A 143 17.67 -1.06 7.95
C TYR A 143 18.35 0.14 7.27
N PRO A 144 17.93 0.50 6.05
CA PRO A 144 18.62 1.52 5.26
C PRO A 144 18.57 2.92 5.88
N ASP A 145 17.53 3.22 6.65
CA ASP A 145 17.30 4.54 7.23
C ASP A 145 18.04 4.76 8.58
N VAL A 146 18.67 3.72 9.13
CA VAL A 146 19.36 3.77 10.43
C VAL A 146 20.87 3.84 10.19
N ASP A 147 21.56 4.71 10.93
CA ASP A 147 23.04 4.70 11.00
C ASP A 147 23.51 3.55 11.90
N VAL A 148 23.84 2.42 11.29
CA VAL A 148 24.22 1.18 11.98
C VAL A 148 25.56 1.34 12.71
N GLU A 149 26.48 2.15 12.18
CA GLU A 149 27.79 2.39 12.81
C GLU A 149 27.64 3.20 14.10
N GLU A 150 26.79 4.23 14.09
CA GLU A 150 26.49 5.02 15.29
C GLU A 150 25.85 4.13 16.38
N VAL A 151 24.87 3.31 16.00
CA VAL A 151 24.17 2.43 16.95
C VAL A 151 25.14 1.40 17.55
N ARG A 152 26.07 0.84 16.77
CA ARG A 152 27.08 -0.12 17.25
C ARG A 152 27.99 0.46 18.34
N GLN A 153 28.33 1.74 18.25
CA GLN A 153 29.18 2.42 19.23
C GLN A 153 28.44 2.75 20.53
N SER A 154 27.10 2.79 20.49
CA SER A 154 26.26 3.12 21.63
C SER A 154 26.36 2.10 22.77
N ASP A 155 26.21 2.56 24.01
CA ASP A 155 26.24 1.71 25.20
C ASP A 155 25.16 0.60 25.16
N LYS A 156 24.06 0.83 24.44
CA LYS A 156 22.95 -0.11 24.29
C LYS A 156 23.32 -1.33 23.42
N ALA A 157 24.26 -1.15 22.49
CA ALA A 157 24.73 -2.22 21.61
C ALA A 157 25.84 -3.08 22.21
N ARG A 158 26.47 -2.64 23.32
CA ARG A 158 27.57 -3.38 23.97
C ARG A 158 27.14 -4.69 24.64
N GLY A 159 25.85 -4.82 24.98
CA GLY A 159 25.31 -5.98 25.69
C GLY A 159 26.01 -6.26 27.03
N ASN A 160 25.70 -7.40 27.65
CA ASN A 160 26.34 -7.84 28.90
C ASN A 160 27.52 -8.79 28.65
N TRP A 161 28.32 -8.50 27.62
CA TRP A 161 29.54 -9.26 27.33
C TRP A 161 30.66 -8.75 28.25
N ALA A 162 30.62 -9.16 29.52
CA ALA A 162 31.78 -9.05 30.41
C ALA A 162 32.88 -10.06 29.94
N PRO A 163 34.17 -9.72 30.09
CA PRO A 163 35.29 -10.48 29.52
C PRO A 163 35.34 -11.94 29.96
#